data_AF-A0A963CCM1-F1
#
_entry.id   AF-A0A963CCM1-F1
#
_cell.length_a   1.000
_cell.length_b   1.000
_cell.length_c   1.000
_cell.angle_alpha   90.00
_cell.angle_beta   90.00
_cell.angle_gamma   90.00
#
_symmetry.space_group_name_H-M   'P 1'
#
loop_
_entity.id
_entity.type
_entity.pdbx_description
1 polymer ?
#
loop_
_entity_poly.entity_id
_entity_poly.type
_entity_poly.pdbx_seq_one_letter_code
_entity_poly.pdbx_strand_id
1 'polypeptide(L)'
;MSRWAVLPLLLLPIMADAACPPAEPIPPAGVSLQVPEALIVTHASRVHDPRLVTKPGIDAAIAHARAAGLPVVQLQDDGPPESYFTDDCAADYRVHSEGGELAFAVPDRRILSIGGHLELCLSTTWHEILLQWSRRPPHDRMLTIFMDAVYSNGKGIDEASPHFEALGRFMSVVTYGRPGGESWPKLSLLETLGLIIDPQAQYDYLAQVLPNWARTMPSSYRVEMRLNGDLARVLRAGEGRDAPTLVFDFRDSAIDADVDDAFSSRRPAP
;
A
#
# COMPACT_ATOMS: atom_id res chain seq x y z
N MET A 1 57.95 -5.05 -31.74
CA MET A 1 57.23 -6.27 -31.32
C MET A 1 56.60 -6.00 -29.96
N SER A 2 55.32 -5.62 -29.96
CA SER A 2 54.60 -5.14 -28.77
C SER A 2 54.04 -6.33 -27.98
N ARG A 3 54.45 -6.48 -26.72
CA ARG A 3 53.93 -7.52 -25.81
C ARG A 3 52.65 -7.00 -25.17
N TRP A 4 51.52 -7.60 -25.56
CA TRP A 4 50.23 -7.37 -24.91
C TRP A 4 50.22 -8.09 -23.57
N ALA A 5 50.04 -7.34 -22.48
CA ALA A 5 49.72 -7.86 -21.17
C ALA A 5 48.23 -8.24 -21.16
N VAL A 6 47.94 -9.53 -21.02
CA VAL A 6 46.58 -10.01 -20.73
C VAL A 6 46.38 -9.90 -19.23
N LEU A 7 45.62 -8.89 -18.81
CA LEU A 7 45.15 -8.73 -17.44
C LEU A 7 43.99 -9.72 -17.21
N PRO A 8 44.07 -10.67 -16.26
CA PRO A 8 42.93 -11.53 -15.96
C PRO A 8 41.91 -10.71 -15.16
N LEU A 9 40.75 -10.47 -15.77
CA LEU A 9 39.59 -9.88 -15.10
C LEU A 9 39.10 -10.90 -14.05
N LEU A 10 39.48 -10.69 -12.79
CA LEU A 10 38.92 -11.41 -11.65
C LEU A 10 37.44 -11.02 -11.54
N LEU A 11 36.58 -11.82 -12.15
CA LEU A 11 35.15 -11.87 -11.86
C LEU A 11 34.99 -12.37 -10.43
N LEU A 12 34.98 -11.45 -9.47
CA LEU A 12 34.44 -11.73 -8.15
C LEU A 12 32.95 -12.07 -8.34
N PRO A 13 32.48 -13.26 -7.93
CA PRO A 13 31.06 -13.48 -7.83
C PRO A 13 30.56 -12.55 -6.73
N ILE A 14 29.80 -11.52 -7.12
CA ILE A 14 28.98 -10.78 -6.17
C ILE A 14 27.99 -11.82 -5.65
N MET A 15 28.27 -12.35 -4.46
CA MET A 15 27.32 -13.12 -3.67
C MET A 15 26.17 -12.17 -3.37
N ALA A 16 25.18 -12.13 -4.26
CA ALA A 16 23.92 -11.45 -4.05
C ALA A 16 23.05 -12.32 -3.15
N ASP A 17 23.50 -12.51 -1.90
CA ASP A 17 22.60 -12.92 -0.82
C ASP A 17 22.02 -11.63 -0.23
N ALA A 18 20.97 -11.13 -0.87
CA ALA A 18 20.16 -10.05 -0.32
C ALA A 18 18.80 -10.61 0.10
N ALA A 19 18.81 -11.64 0.95
CA ALA A 19 17.68 -11.90 1.84
C ALA A 19 18.01 -11.18 3.15
N CYS A 20 17.13 -10.28 3.59
CA CYS A 20 17.33 -9.59 4.85
C CYS A 20 17.54 -10.60 5.99
N PRO A 21 18.47 -10.35 6.92
CA PRO A 21 18.61 -11.22 8.07
C PRO A 21 17.26 -11.28 8.79
N PRO A 22 16.83 -12.47 9.26
CA PRO A 22 15.63 -12.59 10.07
C PRO A 22 15.74 -11.63 11.25
N ALA A 23 14.75 -10.74 11.38
CA ALA A 23 14.67 -9.80 12.48
C ALA A 23 13.32 -10.00 13.16
N GLU A 24 13.37 -10.22 14.47
CA GLU A 24 12.16 -10.46 15.25
C GLU A 24 11.32 -9.18 15.31
N PRO A 25 10.00 -9.27 15.16
CA PRO A 25 9.11 -8.14 15.40
C PRO A 25 9.26 -7.61 16.82
N ILE A 26 9.24 -6.30 16.98
CA ILE A 26 9.19 -5.67 18.30
C ILE A 26 7.76 -5.65 18.83
N PRO A 27 7.56 -5.58 20.16
CA PRO A 27 6.26 -5.34 20.74
C PRO A 27 5.65 -4.01 20.24
N PRO A 28 4.33 -3.93 20.02
CA PRO A 28 3.68 -2.69 19.54
C PRO A 28 3.94 -1.46 20.41
N ALA A 29 4.13 -1.64 21.73
CA ALA A 29 4.48 -0.57 22.66
C ALA A 29 5.86 0.07 22.40
N GLY A 30 6.73 -0.58 21.63
CA GLY A 30 8.03 -0.04 21.21
C GLY A 30 7.97 0.88 19.99
N VAL A 31 6.80 1.01 19.36
CA VAL A 31 6.61 1.87 18.18
C VAL A 31 6.27 3.29 18.61
N SER A 32 7.09 4.26 18.19
CA SER A 32 6.87 5.67 18.50
C SER A 32 6.90 6.53 17.23
N LEU A 33 5.71 6.86 16.71
CA LEU A 33 5.53 7.69 15.54
C LEU A 33 5.11 9.12 15.95
N GLN A 34 6.07 9.90 16.49
CA GLN A 34 5.88 11.32 16.80
C GLN A 34 6.13 12.20 15.57
N VAL A 35 5.56 11.80 14.44
CA VAL A 35 5.73 12.44 13.13
C VAL A 35 4.36 12.67 12.50
N PRO A 36 4.21 13.66 11.59
CA PRO A 36 2.94 13.89 10.92
C PRO A 36 2.59 12.78 9.93
N GLU A 37 3.59 12.07 9.39
CA GLU A 37 3.44 11.14 8.29
C GLU A 37 4.33 9.91 8.45
N ALA A 38 3.87 8.74 8.01
CA ALA A 38 4.66 7.50 7.97
C ALA A 38 4.17 6.58 6.84
N LEU A 39 5.02 5.63 6.45
CA LEU A 39 4.69 4.50 5.59
C LEU A 39 4.36 3.27 6.44
N ILE A 40 3.21 2.65 6.18
CA ILE A 40 2.82 1.35 6.74
C ILE A 40 2.81 0.32 5.62
N VAL A 41 3.60 -0.73 5.80
CA VAL A 41 3.74 -1.87 4.88
C VAL A 41 3.05 -3.08 5.49
N THR A 42 1.87 -3.42 5.01
CA THR A 42 1.10 -4.56 5.53
C THR A 42 1.59 -5.84 4.85
N HIS A 43 2.07 -6.84 5.59
CA HIS A 43 2.23 -8.23 5.13
C HIS A 43 2.86 -8.41 3.72
N ALA A 44 3.95 -7.70 3.42
CA ALA A 44 4.67 -7.80 2.14
C ALA A 44 5.46 -9.12 2.04
N SER A 45 4.75 -10.25 1.89
CA SER A 45 5.31 -11.60 1.92
C SER A 45 4.82 -12.48 0.76
N ARG A 46 5.63 -13.47 0.38
CA ARG A 46 5.33 -14.47 -0.66
C ARG A 46 4.17 -15.39 -0.29
N VAL A 47 3.78 -15.43 0.98
CA VAL A 47 2.55 -16.12 1.42
C VAL A 47 1.33 -15.41 0.82
N HIS A 48 1.31 -14.07 0.90
CA HIS A 48 0.22 -13.23 0.42
C HIS A 48 0.38 -12.84 -1.05
N ASP A 49 1.60 -12.60 -1.53
CA ASP A 49 1.94 -12.31 -2.93
C ASP A 49 3.05 -13.27 -3.45
N PRO A 50 2.70 -14.55 -3.73
CA PRO A 50 3.60 -15.55 -4.30
C PRO A 50 4.12 -15.20 -5.71
N ARG A 51 3.45 -14.27 -6.41
CA ARG A 51 3.88 -13.79 -7.73
C ARG A 51 4.91 -12.68 -7.65
N LEU A 52 5.09 -12.08 -6.46
CA LEU A 52 5.85 -10.86 -6.28
C LEU A 52 5.35 -9.74 -7.21
N VAL A 53 4.06 -9.74 -7.52
CA VAL A 53 3.46 -8.79 -8.47
C VAL A 53 3.52 -7.36 -7.93
N THR A 54 3.43 -7.21 -6.61
CA THR A 54 3.50 -5.92 -5.91
C THR A 54 4.91 -5.53 -5.49
N LYS A 55 5.88 -6.46 -5.56
CA LYS A 55 7.25 -6.21 -5.07
C LYS A 55 7.87 -4.94 -5.66
N PRO A 56 7.85 -4.70 -6.99
CA PRO A 56 8.44 -3.48 -7.55
C PRO A 56 7.80 -2.19 -6.99
N GLY A 57 6.48 -2.16 -6.86
CA GLY A 57 5.76 -1.02 -6.29
C GLY A 57 6.05 -0.82 -4.81
N ILE A 58 6.15 -1.91 -4.04
CA ILE A 58 6.50 -1.87 -2.62
C ILE A 58 7.91 -1.31 -2.42
N ASP A 59 8.89 -1.80 -3.17
CA ASP A 59 10.27 -1.34 -3.07
C ASP A 59 10.38 0.15 -3.49
N ALA A 60 9.66 0.57 -4.53
CA ALA A 60 9.58 1.97 -4.94
C ALA A 60 8.94 2.87 -3.86
N ALA A 61 7.86 2.43 -3.23
CA ALA A 61 7.20 3.17 -2.15
C ALA A 61 8.06 3.29 -0.89
N ILE A 62 8.80 2.23 -0.54
CA ILE A 62 9.78 2.30 0.54
C ILE A 62 10.90 3.27 0.17
N ALA A 63 11.46 3.18 -1.03
CA ALA A 63 12.49 4.11 -1.49
C ALA A 63 12.01 5.58 -1.45
N HIS A 64 10.77 5.83 -1.88
CA HIS A 64 10.14 7.14 -1.78
C HIS A 64 10.03 7.62 -0.31
N ALA A 65 9.52 6.77 0.59
CA ALA A 65 9.44 7.09 2.01
C ALA A 65 10.82 7.40 2.62
N ARG A 66 11.86 6.62 2.27
CA ARG A 66 13.23 6.87 2.69
C ARG A 66 13.77 8.20 2.17
N ALA A 67 13.56 8.51 0.91
CA ALA A 67 13.97 9.78 0.31
C ALA A 67 13.29 10.99 0.99
N ALA A 68 12.04 10.82 1.43
CA ALA A 68 11.28 11.83 2.17
C ALA A 68 11.56 11.85 3.68
N GLY A 69 12.41 10.95 4.21
CA GLY A 69 12.72 10.85 5.64
C GLY A 69 11.54 10.37 6.49
N LEU A 70 10.60 9.63 5.91
CA LEU A 70 9.43 9.09 6.59
C LEU A 70 9.78 7.78 7.31
N PRO A 71 9.27 7.55 8.54
CA PRO A 71 9.37 6.25 9.17
C PRO A 71 8.62 5.17 8.39
N VAL A 72 9.20 3.99 8.31
CA VAL A 72 8.65 2.79 7.67
C VAL A 72 8.35 1.74 8.73
N VAL A 73 7.07 1.39 8.85
CA VAL A 73 6.58 0.32 9.72
C VAL A 73 6.18 -0.88 8.87
N GLN A 74 6.80 -2.02 9.11
CA GLN A 74 6.42 -3.30 8.49
C GLN A 74 5.57 -4.11 9.46
N LEU A 75 4.38 -4.51 9.02
CA LEU A 75 3.51 -5.43 9.73
C LEU A 75 3.80 -6.85 9.27
N GLN A 76 4.07 -7.75 10.21
CA GLN A 76 4.40 -9.14 9.94
C GLN A 76 3.49 -10.08 10.74
N ASP A 77 2.96 -11.11 10.10
CA ASP A 77 2.25 -12.23 10.72
C ASP A 77 3.23 -13.34 11.15
N ASP A 78 2.68 -14.48 11.59
CA ASP A 78 3.44 -15.69 11.95
C ASP A 78 4.05 -16.43 10.73
N GLY A 79 3.99 -15.84 9.53
CA GLY A 79 4.60 -16.37 8.32
C GLY A 79 6.13 -16.48 8.43
N PRO A 80 6.76 -17.40 7.66
CA PRO A 80 8.20 -17.57 7.71
C PRO A 80 8.93 -16.25 7.38
N PRO A 81 9.94 -15.82 8.17
CA PRO A 81 10.64 -14.56 7.93
C PRO A 81 11.22 -14.43 6.52
N GLU A 82 11.71 -15.53 5.94
CA GLU A 82 12.25 -15.61 4.58
C GLU A 82 11.20 -15.41 3.47
N SER A 83 9.91 -15.44 3.82
CA SER A 83 8.83 -15.16 2.87
C SER A 83 8.65 -13.67 2.62
N TYR A 84 9.07 -12.80 3.54
CA TYR A 84 9.02 -11.35 3.39
C TYR A 84 10.05 -10.90 2.35
N PHE A 85 9.59 -10.11 1.38
CA PHE A 85 10.37 -9.86 0.15
C PHE A 85 10.78 -8.40 -0.05
N THR A 86 10.54 -7.52 0.93
CA THR A 86 10.98 -6.11 0.85
C THR A 86 12.50 -6.05 0.78
N ASP A 87 13.05 -5.27 -0.15
CA ASP A 87 14.52 -5.10 -0.25
C ASP A 87 15.08 -4.27 0.91
N ASP A 88 14.24 -3.44 1.55
CA ASP A 88 14.64 -2.68 2.73
C ASP A 88 14.73 -3.58 3.98
N CYS A 89 15.97 -3.94 4.31
CA CYS A 89 16.28 -4.69 5.52
C CYS A 89 16.35 -3.81 6.78
N ALA A 90 16.13 -2.50 6.67
CA ALA A 90 16.29 -1.54 7.76
C ALA A 90 14.98 -0.80 8.09
N ALA A 91 13.83 -1.48 8.02
CA ALA A 91 12.56 -0.95 8.53
C ALA A 91 12.76 -0.34 9.93
N ASP A 92 12.22 0.85 10.17
CA ASP A 92 12.34 1.52 11.48
C ASP A 92 11.66 0.69 12.56
N TYR A 93 10.55 0.05 12.18
CA TYR A 93 9.78 -0.83 13.04
C TYR A 93 9.31 -2.06 12.27
N ARG A 94 9.51 -3.24 12.85
CA ARG A 94 8.82 -4.48 12.46
C ARG A 94 7.89 -4.86 13.58
N VAL A 95 6.61 -5.03 13.30
CA VAL A 95 5.58 -5.21 14.34
C VAL A 95 4.75 -6.42 13.98
N HIS A 96 4.51 -7.27 14.97
CA HIS A 96 3.61 -8.40 14.79
C HIS A 96 2.17 -7.90 14.59
N SER A 97 1.49 -8.46 13.58
CA SER A 97 0.11 -8.19 13.22
C SER A 97 -0.39 -9.42 12.48
N GLU A 98 -1.39 -10.13 13.02
CA GLU A 98 -1.91 -11.36 12.44
C GLU A 98 -2.77 -11.07 11.21
N GLY A 99 -3.66 -10.07 11.32
CA GLY A 99 -4.68 -9.75 10.33
C GLY A 99 -4.58 -8.34 9.77
N GLY A 100 -3.50 -7.61 10.02
CA GLY A 100 -3.32 -6.21 9.63
C GLY A 100 -3.78 -5.21 10.70
N GLU A 101 -4.07 -5.66 11.91
CA GLU A 101 -4.40 -4.81 13.05
C GLU A 101 -3.22 -3.93 13.50
N LEU A 102 -3.54 -2.75 14.03
CA LEU A 102 -2.56 -1.75 14.46
C LEU A 102 -2.62 -1.54 15.98
N ALA A 103 -1.77 -2.26 16.71
CA ALA A 103 -1.66 -2.15 18.17
C ALA A 103 -0.75 -1.00 18.65
N PHE A 104 -0.48 -0.01 17.79
CA PHE A 104 0.32 1.18 18.07
C PHE A 104 -0.36 2.43 17.53
N ALA A 105 0.04 3.60 18.02
CA ALA A 105 -0.53 4.87 17.60
C ALA A 105 0.00 5.27 16.21
N VAL A 106 -0.91 5.46 15.24
CA VAL A 106 -0.54 5.94 13.90
C VAL A 106 -0.37 7.46 13.86
N PRO A 107 0.38 8.03 12.89
CA PRO A 107 0.44 9.46 12.65
C PRO A 107 -0.95 10.08 12.46
N ASP A 108 -1.10 11.35 12.83
CA ASP A 108 -2.42 11.97 12.83
C ASP A 108 -2.83 12.51 11.46
N ARG A 109 -1.87 12.96 10.64
CA ARG A 109 -2.16 13.66 9.37
C ARG A 109 -2.17 12.74 8.16
N ARG A 110 -1.10 12.00 7.93
CA ARG A 110 -0.98 11.23 6.69
C ARG A 110 -0.37 9.86 6.91
N ILE A 111 -0.90 8.88 6.21
CA ILE A 111 -0.32 7.56 6.13
C ILE A 111 -0.20 7.19 4.66
N LEU A 112 0.99 6.73 4.27
CA LEU A 112 1.20 6.01 3.03
C LEU A 112 0.98 4.53 3.37
N SER A 113 0.15 3.83 2.60
CA SER A 113 -0.21 2.45 2.88
C SER A 113 0.00 1.58 1.66
N ILE A 114 0.77 0.51 1.84
CA ILE A 114 1.15 -0.45 0.80
C ILE A 114 1.17 -1.87 1.36
N GLY A 115 1.37 -2.84 0.47
CA GLY A 115 1.44 -4.25 0.78
C GLY A 115 0.06 -4.84 1.05
N GLY A 116 0.06 -6.12 1.37
CA GLY A 116 -1.11 -6.80 1.90
C GLY A 116 -2.21 -6.99 0.88
N HIS A 117 -3.21 -7.75 1.29
CA HIS A 117 -4.35 -8.09 0.48
C HIS A 117 -5.46 -7.06 0.70
N LEU A 118 -5.80 -6.31 -0.35
CA LEU A 118 -6.84 -5.29 -0.39
C LEU A 118 -8.13 -5.76 0.27
N GLU A 119 -8.60 -6.96 -0.09
CA GLU A 119 -9.86 -7.52 0.39
C GLU A 119 -9.75 -8.21 1.78
N LEU A 120 -8.56 -8.31 2.37
CA LEU A 120 -8.33 -8.94 3.69
C LEU A 120 -7.50 -8.04 4.61
N CYS A 121 -6.21 -8.35 4.82
CA CYS A 121 -5.39 -7.73 5.85
C CYS A 121 -5.16 -6.23 5.65
N LEU A 122 -5.11 -5.76 4.40
CA LEU A 122 -5.00 -4.33 4.12
C LEU A 122 -6.31 -3.60 4.45
N SER A 123 -7.47 -4.22 4.20
CA SER A 123 -8.77 -3.67 4.62
C SER A 123 -8.84 -3.47 6.14
N THR A 124 -8.34 -4.45 6.91
CA THR A 124 -8.19 -4.32 8.37
C THR A 124 -7.26 -3.17 8.74
N THR A 125 -6.09 -3.08 8.09
CA THR A 125 -5.12 -2.01 8.33
C THR A 125 -5.76 -0.64 8.13
N TRP A 126 -6.46 -0.44 7.00
CA TRP A 126 -7.15 0.80 6.70
C TRP A 126 -8.27 1.07 7.70
N HIS A 127 -9.03 0.05 8.10
CA HIS A 127 -10.06 0.21 9.12
C HIS A 127 -9.49 0.69 10.46
N GLU A 128 -8.39 0.09 10.92
CA GLU A 128 -7.74 0.47 12.18
C GLU A 128 -7.18 1.90 12.13
N ILE A 129 -6.60 2.31 11.00
CA ILE A 129 -6.20 3.71 10.77
C ILE A 129 -7.40 4.65 10.98
N LEU A 130 -8.50 4.39 10.27
CA LEU A 130 -9.70 5.22 10.35
C LEU A 130 -10.33 5.21 11.74
N LEU A 131 -10.31 4.07 12.44
CA LEU A 131 -10.84 3.93 13.79
C LEU A 131 -10.01 4.72 14.81
N GLN A 132 -8.68 4.71 14.70
CA GLN A 132 -7.83 5.54 15.53
C GLN A 132 -8.07 7.03 15.25
N TRP A 133 -8.16 7.39 13.98
CA TRP A 133 -8.44 8.76 13.54
C TRP A 133 -9.81 9.26 14.02
N SER A 134 -10.87 8.45 13.93
CA SER A 134 -12.22 8.86 14.34
C SER A 134 -12.36 9.19 15.84
N ARG A 135 -11.43 8.69 16.66
CA ARG A 135 -11.38 8.90 18.12
C ARG A 135 -10.52 10.10 18.55
N ARG A 136 -9.90 10.81 17.60
CA ARG A 136 -8.97 11.92 17.84
C ARG A 136 -9.60 13.27 17.44
N PRO A 137 -9.04 14.41 17.89
CA PRO A 137 -9.51 15.73 17.51
C PRO A 137 -9.64 15.90 15.99
N PRO A 138 -10.70 16.55 15.48
CA PRO A 138 -10.91 16.62 14.04
C PRO A 138 -9.90 17.53 13.32
N HIS A 139 -9.35 17.05 12.21
CA HIS A 139 -8.48 17.80 11.29
C HIS A 139 -8.39 17.09 9.94
N ASP A 140 -7.74 17.72 8.96
CA ASP A 140 -7.53 17.16 7.63
C ASP A 140 -6.58 15.95 7.68
N ARG A 141 -6.98 14.86 7.02
CA ARG A 141 -6.27 13.58 7.00
C ARG A 141 -6.20 12.99 5.62
N MET A 142 -5.14 12.24 5.36
CA MET A 142 -4.92 11.60 4.07
C MET A 142 -4.38 10.19 4.21
N LEU A 143 -5.03 9.24 3.53
CA LEU A 143 -4.51 7.91 3.30
C LEU A 143 -4.08 7.82 1.84
N THR A 144 -2.77 7.79 1.59
CA THR A 144 -2.20 7.63 0.25
C THR A 144 -1.93 6.14 -0.01
N ILE A 145 -2.38 5.66 -1.16
CA ILE A 145 -2.35 4.24 -1.52
C ILE A 145 -1.66 4.12 -2.88
N PHE A 146 -0.54 3.40 -2.94
CA PHE A 146 0.14 3.09 -4.19
C PHE A 146 -0.39 1.78 -4.75
N MET A 147 -1.08 1.85 -5.89
CA MET A 147 -1.90 0.76 -6.41
C MET A 147 -1.06 -0.38 -7.00
N ASP A 148 0.14 -0.09 -7.51
CA ASP A 148 1.12 -1.09 -7.91
C ASP A 148 1.73 -1.86 -6.72
N ALA A 149 1.63 -1.28 -5.51
CA ALA A 149 2.16 -1.83 -4.28
C ALA A 149 1.10 -2.53 -3.41
N VAL A 150 -0.14 -2.66 -3.88
CA VAL A 150 -1.25 -3.31 -3.16
C VAL A 150 -1.69 -4.56 -3.91
N TYR A 151 -1.82 -5.67 -3.19
CA TYR A 151 -2.28 -6.93 -3.79
C TYR A 151 -3.82 -6.99 -3.74
N SER A 152 -4.42 -7.45 -4.84
CA SER A 152 -5.86 -7.74 -4.96
C SER A 152 -6.07 -9.07 -5.69
N ASN A 153 -7.17 -9.76 -5.38
CA ASN A 153 -7.62 -10.92 -6.15
C ASN A 153 -8.76 -10.60 -7.13
N GLY A 154 -9.13 -9.33 -7.25
CA GLY A 154 -10.22 -8.89 -8.13
C GLY A 154 -11.61 -9.32 -7.66
N LYS A 155 -11.79 -9.86 -6.43
CA LYS A 155 -13.10 -10.30 -5.92
C LYS A 155 -14.13 -9.17 -5.80
N GLY A 156 -13.68 -7.91 -5.80
CA GLY A 156 -14.58 -6.77 -5.88
C GLY A 156 -15.25 -6.61 -7.25
N ILE A 157 -14.78 -7.28 -8.30
CA ILE A 157 -15.41 -7.27 -9.62
C ILE A 157 -16.54 -8.31 -9.61
N ASP A 158 -17.79 -7.83 -9.64
CA ASP A 158 -18.99 -8.68 -9.73
C ASP A 158 -18.96 -9.55 -11.00
N GLU A 159 -19.41 -10.80 -10.92
CA GLU A 159 -19.56 -11.69 -12.07
C GLU A 159 -20.52 -11.13 -13.13
N ALA A 160 -21.51 -10.34 -12.70
CA ALA A 160 -22.43 -9.64 -13.59
C ALA A 160 -21.81 -8.39 -14.26
N SER A 161 -20.61 -7.97 -13.82
CA SER A 161 -19.92 -6.81 -14.38
C SER A 161 -19.44 -7.07 -15.80
N PRO A 162 -19.52 -6.09 -16.72
CA PRO A 162 -18.94 -6.20 -18.05
C PRO A 162 -17.42 -6.43 -18.04
N HIS A 163 -16.75 -6.20 -16.90
CA HIS A 163 -15.30 -6.37 -16.74
C HIS A 163 -14.90 -7.79 -16.31
N PHE A 164 -15.85 -8.64 -15.88
CA PHE A 164 -15.56 -9.98 -15.36
C PHE A 164 -14.91 -10.89 -16.41
N GLU A 165 -15.32 -10.77 -17.68
CA GLU A 165 -14.71 -11.54 -18.78
C GLU A 165 -13.24 -11.15 -19.00
N ALA A 166 -12.92 -9.86 -18.88
CA ALA A 166 -11.54 -9.38 -18.98
C ALA A 166 -10.68 -9.91 -17.83
N LEU A 167 -11.21 -9.93 -16.61
CA LEU A 167 -10.58 -10.57 -15.45
C LEU A 167 -10.33 -12.06 -15.74
N GLY A 168 -11.34 -12.82 -16.17
CA GLY A 168 -11.19 -14.24 -16.51
C GLY A 168 -10.12 -14.50 -17.58
N ARG A 169 -10.06 -13.67 -18.63
CA ARG A 169 -9.02 -13.75 -19.67
C ARG A 169 -7.64 -13.47 -19.09
N PHE A 170 -7.47 -12.38 -18.37
CA PHE A 170 -6.18 -12.04 -17.76
C PHE A 170 -5.70 -13.14 -16.82
N MET A 171 -6.60 -13.64 -15.97
CA MET A 171 -6.32 -14.73 -15.03
C MET A 171 -5.88 -16.01 -15.73
N SER A 172 -6.53 -16.37 -16.85
CA SER A 172 -6.14 -17.56 -17.60
C SER A 172 -4.73 -17.46 -18.19
N VAL A 173 -4.27 -16.26 -18.54
CA VAL A 173 -2.90 -16.02 -19.02
C VAL A 173 -1.89 -16.09 -17.88
N VAL A 174 -2.12 -15.37 -16.78
CA VAL A 174 -1.12 -15.26 -15.70
C VAL A 174 -1.01 -16.51 -14.83
N THR A 175 -1.99 -17.41 -14.88
CA THR A 175 -1.96 -18.71 -14.19
C THR A 175 -1.55 -19.87 -15.11
N TYR A 176 -1.38 -19.62 -16.42
CA TYR A 176 -1.07 -20.67 -17.38
C TYR A 176 0.24 -21.40 -17.03
N GLY A 177 0.19 -22.74 -16.95
CA GLY A 177 1.35 -23.59 -16.70
C GLY A 177 1.82 -23.66 -15.24
N ARG A 178 1.09 -23.04 -14.28
CA ARG A 178 1.40 -23.20 -12.85
C ARG A 178 0.87 -24.55 -12.34
N PRO A 179 1.68 -25.33 -11.58
CA PRO A 179 1.17 -26.51 -10.91
C PRO A 179 0.04 -26.07 -9.98
N GLY A 180 -1.16 -26.63 -10.19
CA GLY A 180 -2.36 -26.30 -9.43
C GLY A 180 -2.09 -26.35 -7.93
N GLY A 181 -2.13 -25.20 -7.28
CA GLY A 181 -1.77 -25.03 -5.87
C GLY A 181 -2.07 -23.62 -5.35
N GLU A 182 -2.05 -22.60 -6.23
CA GLU A 182 -2.69 -21.31 -5.94
C GLU A 182 -4.21 -21.45 -6.13
N SER A 183 -4.98 -21.31 -5.04
CA SER A 183 -6.44 -21.38 -5.10
C SER A 183 -7.09 -20.15 -5.76
N TRP A 184 -6.36 -19.03 -5.86
CA TRP A 184 -6.86 -17.77 -6.41
C TRP A 184 -5.76 -17.02 -7.14
N PRO A 185 -5.99 -16.56 -8.38
CA PRO A 185 -5.05 -15.71 -9.08
C PRO A 185 -4.94 -14.33 -8.42
N LYS A 186 -3.73 -13.74 -8.49
CA LYS A 186 -3.33 -12.56 -7.70
C LYS A 186 -2.81 -11.43 -8.59
N LEU A 187 -3.29 -10.21 -8.42
CA LEU A 187 -2.97 -9.00 -9.19
C LEU A 187 -2.51 -7.88 -8.26
N SER A 188 -1.84 -6.86 -8.80
CA SER A 188 -1.81 -5.56 -8.13
C SER A 188 -3.16 -4.85 -8.27
N LEU A 189 -3.49 -3.91 -7.37
CA LEU A 189 -4.66 -3.05 -7.52
C LEU A 189 -4.59 -2.24 -8.82
N LEU A 190 -3.39 -1.81 -9.23
CA LEU A 190 -3.19 -1.12 -10.52
C LEU A 190 -3.60 -1.99 -11.70
N GLU A 191 -3.17 -3.26 -11.73
CA GLU A 191 -3.60 -4.21 -12.76
C GLU A 191 -5.12 -4.44 -12.71
N THR A 192 -5.70 -4.56 -11.52
CA THR A 192 -7.16 -4.69 -11.36
C THR A 192 -7.91 -3.50 -11.98
N LEU A 193 -7.47 -2.26 -11.73
CA LEU A 193 -8.06 -1.08 -12.35
C LEU A 193 -7.79 -1.02 -13.86
N GLY A 194 -6.65 -1.53 -14.33
CA GLY A 194 -6.36 -1.66 -15.76
C GLY A 194 -7.34 -2.56 -16.52
N LEU A 195 -8.05 -3.47 -15.83
CA LEU A 195 -9.14 -4.27 -16.40
C LEU A 195 -10.47 -3.50 -16.47
N ILE A 196 -10.62 -2.45 -15.65
CA ILE A 196 -11.78 -1.58 -15.58
C ILE A 196 -11.48 -0.34 -16.42
N ILE A 197 -11.72 -0.42 -17.72
CA ILE A 197 -11.29 0.63 -18.68
C ILE A 197 -12.07 1.95 -18.47
N ASP A 198 -13.31 1.87 -18.00
CA ASP A 198 -14.14 3.06 -17.77
C ASP A 198 -13.71 3.80 -16.49
N PRO A 199 -13.33 5.09 -16.57
CA PRO A 199 -12.88 5.83 -15.40
C PRO A 199 -13.93 5.91 -14.29
N GLN A 200 -15.21 6.05 -14.61
CA GLN A 200 -16.26 6.10 -13.57
C GLN A 200 -16.34 4.76 -12.83
N ALA A 201 -16.30 3.64 -13.55
CA ALA A 201 -16.30 2.31 -12.97
C ALA A 201 -15.07 2.05 -12.09
N GLN A 202 -13.89 2.62 -12.39
CA GLN A 202 -12.73 2.56 -11.49
C GLN A 202 -13.03 3.27 -10.17
N TYR A 203 -13.61 4.47 -10.20
CA TYR A 203 -14.02 5.17 -8.98
C TYR A 203 -15.08 4.38 -8.20
N ASP A 204 -16.05 3.78 -8.87
CA ASP A 204 -17.11 3.01 -8.21
C ASP A 204 -16.54 1.74 -7.55
N TYR A 205 -15.62 1.04 -8.22
CA TYR A 205 -14.88 -0.08 -7.65
C TYR A 205 -14.07 0.34 -6.42
N LEU A 206 -13.29 1.44 -6.52
CA LEU A 206 -12.50 1.95 -5.40
C LEU A 206 -13.41 2.32 -4.21
N ALA A 207 -14.55 2.97 -4.46
CA ALA A 207 -15.52 3.32 -3.42
C ALA A 207 -16.08 2.08 -2.70
N GLN A 208 -16.22 0.95 -3.41
CA GLN A 208 -16.70 -0.31 -2.87
C GLN A 208 -15.66 -1.03 -2.00
N VAL A 209 -14.37 -0.98 -2.39
CA VAL A 209 -13.28 -1.69 -1.68
C VAL A 209 -12.70 -0.90 -0.50
N LEU A 210 -13.01 0.40 -0.40
CA LEU A 210 -12.65 1.18 0.79
C LEU A 210 -13.24 0.52 2.07
N PRO A 211 -12.55 0.63 3.22
CA PRO A 211 -13.09 0.11 4.48
C PRO A 211 -14.39 0.85 4.79
N ASN A 212 -15.19 0.38 5.76
CA ASN A 212 -16.49 1.00 6.11
C ASN A 212 -16.34 2.39 6.78
N TRP A 213 -15.82 3.36 6.03
CA TRP A 213 -15.50 4.73 6.44
C TRP A 213 -16.77 5.50 6.76
N ALA A 214 -17.88 5.21 6.06
CA ALA A 214 -19.16 5.86 6.27
C ALA A 214 -19.69 5.64 7.70
N ARG A 215 -19.49 4.43 8.25
CA ARG A 215 -19.83 4.09 9.64
C ARG A 215 -18.75 4.49 10.64
N THR A 216 -17.49 4.51 10.22
CA THR A 216 -16.34 4.72 11.13
C THR A 216 -16.07 6.19 11.39
N MET A 217 -16.16 7.04 10.36
CA MET A 217 -15.82 8.45 10.43
C MET A 217 -17.07 9.30 10.76
N PRO A 218 -16.97 10.26 11.71
CA PRO A 218 -18.09 11.14 12.06
C PRO A 218 -18.70 11.85 10.84
N SER A 219 -20.02 12.10 10.85
CA SER A 219 -20.73 12.79 9.75
C SER A 219 -20.19 14.19 9.46
N SER A 220 -19.54 14.83 10.44
CA SER A 220 -18.85 16.11 10.30
C SER A 220 -17.67 16.08 9.32
N TYR A 221 -17.12 14.90 8.99
CA TYR A 221 -16.04 14.80 8.03
C TYR A 221 -16.55 14.84 6.59
N ARG A 222 -15.95 15.74 5.81
CA ARG A 222 -15.93 15.64 4.36
C ARG A 222 -15.03 14.48 3.95
N VAL A 223 -15.49 13.65 3.03
CA VAL A 223 -14.74 12.50 2.53
C VAL A 223 -14.56 12.65 1.03
N GLU A 224 -13.31 12.61 0.60
CA GLU A 224 -12.89 12.76 -0.79
C GLU A 224 -12.10 11.54 -1.25
N MET A 225 -12.17 11.26 -2.55
CA MET A 225 -11.33 10.29 -3.23
C MET A 225 -10.64 10.94 -4.42
N ARG A 226 -9.33 10.70 -4.55
CA ARG A 226 -8.51 11.11 -5.69
C ARG A 226 -7.90 9.88 -6.33
N LEU A 227 -7.77 9.94 -7.65
CA LEU A 227 -7.11 8.92 -8.45
C LEU A 227 -6.05 9.63 -9.30
N ASN A 228 -4.79 9.26 -9.16
CA ASN A 228 -3.66 9.74 -9.96
C ASN A 228 -3.50 11.27 -10.03
N GLY A 229 -3.77 11.95 -8.92
CA GLY A 229 -3.66 13.40 -8.84
C GLY A 229 -4.81 14.16 -9.52
N ASP A 230 -5.85 13.47 -10.00
CA ASP A 230 -7.05 14.08 -10.55
C ASP A 230 -7.82 14.90 -9.50
N LEU A 231 -8.79 15.67 -9.99
CA LEU A 231 -9.72 16.41 -9.15
C LEU A 231 -10.44 15.47 -8.17
N ALA A 232 -10.40 15.83 -6.89
CA ALA A 232 -11.06 15.10 -5.83
C ALA A 232 -12.56 14.93 -6.07
N ARG A 233 -13.04 13.69 -5.99
CA ARG A 233 -14.46 13.36 -5.99
C ARG A 233 -14.97 13.27 -4.55
N VAL A 234 -16.11 13.91 -4.30
CA VAL A 234 -16.72 13.94 -2.97
C VAL A 234 -17.54 12.69 -2.77
N LEU A 235 -17.15 11.86 -1.80
CA LEU A 235 -17.94 10.71 -1.34
C LEU A 235 -18.96 11.11 -0.27
N ARG A 236 -18.62 12.11 0.56
CA ARG A 236 -19.50 12.72 1.56
C ARG A 236 -19.14 14.18 1.78
N ALA A 237 -20.12 15.08 1.80
CA ALA A 237 -19.87 16.52 1.88
C ALA A 237 -19.32 17.00 3.24
N GLY A 238 -19.65 16.30 4.33
CA GLY A 238 -19.38 16.74 5.70
C GLY A 238 -20.47 17.69 6.23
N GLU A 239 -20.78 17.59 7.51
CA GLU A 239 -21.70 18.50 8.21
C GLU A 239 -20.93 19.68 8.84
N GLY A 240 -21.32 20.91 8.53
CA GLY A 240 -20.74 22.13 9.09
C GLY A 240 -20.04 23.02 8.06
N ARG A 241 -19.66 24.24 8.49
CA ARG A 241 -19.06 25.26 7.61
C ARG A 241 -17.58 24.99 7.30
N ASP A 242 -16.87 24.38 8.25
CA ASP A 242 -15.43 24.10 8.19
C ASP A 242 -15.18 22.61 8.47
N ALA A 243 -15.87 21.75 7.70
CA ALA A 243 -15.78 20.30 7.85
C ALA A 243 -14.34 19.81 7.56
N PRO A 244 -13.68 19.08 8.49
CA PRO A 244 -12.38 18.48 8.23
C PRO A 244 -12.48 17.45 7.11
N THR A 245 -11.42 17.32 6.32
CA THR A 245 -11.42 16.46 5.13
C THR A 245 -10.61 15.19 5.36
N LEU A 246 -11.22 14.03 5.12
CA LEU A 246 -10.51 12.76 4.92
C LEU A 246 -10.36 12.52 3.41
N VAL A 247 -9.12 12.36 2.94
CA VAL A 247 -8.81 12.06 1.55
C VAL A 247 -8.29 10.63 1.42
N PHE A 248 -8.91 9.83 0.57
CA PHE A 248 -8.32 8.61 0.03
C PHE A 248 -7.63 8.97 -1.29
N ASP A 249 -6.30 8.92 -1.31
CA ASP A 249 -5.49 9.31 -2.48
C ASP A 249 -4.86 8.06 -3.11
N PHE A 250 -5.47 7.59 -4.20
CA PHE A 250 -4.97 6.45 -4.96
C PHE A 250 -3.99 6.94 -6.04
N ARG A 251 -2.80 6.35 -6.09
CA ARG A 251 -1.74 6.68 -7.04
C ARG A 251 -1.28 5.40 -7.74
N ASP A 252 -1.01 5.47 -9.03
CA ASP A 252 -0.52 4.31 -9.79
C ASP A 252 0.74 3.73 -9.15
N SER A 253 1.73 4.58 -8.88
CA SER A 253 3.02 4.21 -8.30
C SER A 253 3.62 5.33 -7.47
N ALA A 254 4.53 4.96 -6.57
CA ALA A 254 5.37 5.91 -5.84
C ALA A 254 6.47 6.54 -6.72
N ILE A 255 6.76 5.95 -7.89
CA ILE A 255 7.73 6.48 -8.86
C ILE A 255 7.27 7.84 -9.41
N ASP A 256 5.96 8.00 -9.59
CA ASP A 256 5.35 9.20 -10.17
C ASP A 256 4.81 10.16 -9.09
N ALA A 257 5.07 9.86 -7.82
CA ALA A 257 4.70 10.73 -6.71
C ALA A 257 5.67 11.92 -6.63
N ASP A 258 5.36 12.99 -7.37
CA ASP A 258 6.04 14.28 -7.24
C ASP A 258 5.96 14.79 -5.78
N VAL A 259 7.03 15.46 -5.36
CA VAL A 259 7.23 16.03 -4.00
C VAL A 259 6.22 17.15 -3.67
N ASP A 260 5.49 17.66 -4.67
CA ASP A 260 4.48 18.71 -4.51
C ASP A 260 3.11 18.14 -4.11
N ASP A 261 3.05 17.66 -2.87
CA ASP A 261 1.80 17.25 -2.27
C ASP A 261 0.97 18.48 -1.83
N ALA A 262 -0.12 18.76 -2.53
CA ALA A 262 -1.07 19.81 -2.17
C ALA A 262 -1.70 19.63 -0.77
N PHE A 263 -1.49 18.47 -0.12
CA PHE A 263 -1.83 18.24 1.28
C PHE A 263 -0.81 18.85 2.25
N SER A 264 0.48 18.84 1.91
CA SER A 264 1.57 19.43 2.68
C SER A 264 1.56 20.96 2.67
N SER A 265 0.96 21.57 1.64
CA SER A 265 0.78 23.04 1.55
C SER A 265 -0.41 23.57 2.36
N ARG A 266 -1.34 22.71 2.79
CA ARG A 266 -2.38 23.03 3.79
C ARG A 266 -1.84 22.89 5.21
N ARG A 267 -0.76 23.60 5.54
CA ARG A 267 -0.36 23.76 6.94
C ARG A 267 -1.34 24.69 7.63
N PRO A 268 -1.88 24.35 8.82
CA PRO A 268 -2.47 25.38 9.65
C PRO A 268 -1.39 26.42 9.92
N ALA A 269 -1.73 27.70 9.75
CA ALA A 269 -0.87 28.79 10.20
C ALA A 269 -0.58 28.61 11.70
N PRO A 270 0.64 28.93 12.17
CA PRO A 270 1.00 28.83 13.58
C PRO A 270 0.11 29.70 14.48
#